data_AF-A0A8S3H4F0-F1
#
_entry.id   AF-A0A8S3H4F0-F1
#
_cell.length_a   1.000
_cell.length_b   1.000
_cell.length_c   1.000
_cell.angle_alpha   90.00
_cell.angle_beta   90.00
_cell.angle_gamma   90.00
#
_symmetry.space_group_name_H-M   'P 1'
#
loop_
_entity.id
_entity.type
_entity.pdbx_description
1 polymer ?
#
loop_
_entity_poly.entity_id
_entity_poly.type
_entity_poly.pdbx_seq_one_letter_code
_entity_poly.pdbx_strand_id
1 'polypeptide(L)'
;MTAIDAPHRSFSDALHERYCDFEATFDKLKNGCDIVFFVGASPQQTDAGLVLNTSTVVLTDERISHVGDPHAVEISCSKVELVNISSNAFSNWHEISLLFSSLPHVKTINLSLNPFPSQIYKFPDEIQWPNLNTLSLNGTNISLEMLVEVIKKTP
;
A
#
# COMPACT_ATOMS: atom_id res chain seq x y z
N MET A 1 25.96 -8.47 -1.74
CA MET A 1 25.07 -7.30 -1.63
C MET A 1 24.16 -7.58 -0.45
N THR A 2 24.36 -6.88 0.67
CA THR A 2 23.49 -7.03 1.84
C THR A 2 22.09 -6.55 1.48
N ALA A 3 21.05 -7.13 2.09
CA ALA A 3 19.66 -6.74 1.88
C ALA A 3 19.37 -5.25 2.21
N ILE A 4 20.36 -4.43 2.55
CA ILE A 4 20.20 -3.02 2.88
C ILE A 4 20.28 -2.15 1.60
N ASP A 5 20.93 -2.64 0.52
CA ASP A 5 21.20 -1.84 -0.70
C ASP A 5 20.29 -2.16 -1.90
N ALA A 6 19.32 -3.06 -1.77
CA ALA A 6 18.40 -3.33 -2.88
C ALA A 6 17.45 -2.13 -3.08
N PRO A 7 17.17 -1.74 -4.34
CA PRO A 7 16.32 -0.59 -4.64
C PRO A 7 14.93 -0.79 -4.01
N HIS A 8 14.37 0.30 -3.50
CA HIS A 8 12.98 0.32 -3.10
C HIS A 8 12.09 0.13 -4.33
N ARG A 9 10.89 -0.40 -4.13
CA ARG A 9 9.93 -0.64 -5.22
C ARG A 9 8.65 0.18 -5.05
N SER A 10 7.87 0.25 -6.12
CA SER A 10 6.56 0.89 -6.06
C SER A 10 5.48 0.00 -5.48
N PHE A 11 4.42 0.63 -4.98
CA PHE A 11 3.19 -0.06 -4.60
C PHE A 11 2.55 -0.74 -5.82
N SER A 12 2.51 -0.07 -6.99
CA SER A 12 1.96 -0.67 -8.22
C SER A 12 2.73 -1.92 -8.66
N ASP A 13 4.06 -1.92 -8.58
CA ASP A 13 4.88 -3.10 -8.93
C ASP A 13 4.64 -4.23 -7.93
N ALA A 14 4.58 -3.89 -6.64
CA ALA A 14 4.32 -4.85 -5.58
C ALA A 14 2.94 -5.51 -5.72
N LEU A 15 1.94 -4.70 -6.04
CA LEU A 15 0.58 -5.14 -6.33
C LEU A 15 0.58 -6.05 -7.56
N HIS A 16 1.24 -5.64 -8.64
CA HIS A 16 1.31 -6.41 -9.88
C HIS A 16 1.98 -7.77 -9.66
N GLU A 17 3.13 -7.80 -9.00
CA GLU A 17 3.85 -9.05 -8.74
C GLU A 17 3.03 -9.99 -7.83
N ARG A 18 2.37 -9.45 -6.81
CA ARG A 18 1.64 -10.28 -5.83
C ARG A 18 0.36 -10.87 -6.40
N TYR A 19 -0.37 -10.11 -7.20
CA TYR A 19 -1.72 -10.48 -7.62
C TYR A 19 -1.79 -10.88 -9.09
N CYS A 20 -0.85 -10.47 -9.93
CA CYS A 20 -0.96 -10.56 -11.40
C CYS A 20 0.11 -11.46 -12.00
N ASP A 21 1.32 -11.49 -11.42
CA ASP A 21 2.41 -12.36 -11.85
C ASP A 21 2.30 -13.74 -11.18
N PHE A 22 1.36 -14.52 -11.70
CA PHE A 22 1.12 -15.89 -11.24
C PHE A 22 2.33 -16.79 -11.46
N GLU A 23 3.02 -16.68 -12.61
CA GLU A 23 4.17 -17.52 -12.93
C GLU A 23 5.37 -17.24 -12.02
N ALA A 24 5.70 -15.98 -11.74
CA ALA A 24 6.75 -15.65 -10.77
C ALA A 24 6.39 -16.08 -9.35
N THR A 25 5.10 -16.00 -8.98
CA THR A 25 4.60 -16.51 -7.69
C THR A 25 4.76 -18.04 -7.62
N PHE A 26 4.40 -18.77 -8.67
CA PHE A 26 4.60 -20.21 -8.77
C PHE A 26 6.08 -20.59 -8.74
N ASP A 27 6.95 -19.85 -9.44
CA ASP A 27 8.40 -20.10 -9.48
C ASP A 27 9.08 -19.90 -8.12
N LYS A 28 8.63 -18.91 -7.32
CA LYS A 28 9.07 -18.76 -5.92
C LYS A 28 8.63 -19.93 -5.04
N LEU A 29 7.49 -20.56 -5.36
CA LEU A 29 6.91 -21.67 -4.61
C LEU A 29 7.45 -23.05 -5.06
N LYS A 30 8.13 -23.14 -6.21
CA LYS A 30 8.71 -24.40 -6.74
C LYS A 30 9.71 -25.11 -5.82
N ASN A 31 10.15 -24.49 -4.72
CA ASN A 31 11.04 -25.10 -3.74
C ASN A 31 10.34 -25.98 -2.68
N GLY A 32 9.02 -26.19 -2.76
CA GLY A 32 8.29 -27.12 -1.90
C GLY A 32 6.93 -27.50 -2.49
N CYS A 33 6.50 -28.76 -2.36
CA CYS A 33 5.21 -29.25 -2.84
C CYS A 33 4.05 -28.62 -2.05
N ASP A 34 3.53 -27.47 -2.51
CA ASP A 34 2.33 -26.87 -1.97
C ASP A 34 1.27 -26.63 -3.05
N ILE A 35 0.04 -27.04 -2.76
CA ILE A 35 -1.15 -26.72 -3.57
C ILE A 35 -1.52 -25.26 -3.27
N VAL A 36 -1.45 -24.39 -4.28
CA VAL A 36 -1.81 -22.98 -4.16
C VAL A 36 -3.29 -22.80 -4.49
N PHE A 37 -4.09 -22.44 -3.48
CA PHE A 37 -5.49 -22.04 -3.68
C PHE A 37 -5.58 -20.52 -3.82
N PHE A 38 -6.00 -20.03 -4.98
CA PHE A 38 -6.39 -18.63 -5.15
C PHE A 38 -7.84 -18.47 -4.69
N VAL A 39 -8.03 -18.20 -3.41
CA VAL A 39 -9.36 -17.95 -2.84
C VAL A 39 -9.51 -16.45 -2.61
N GLY A 40 -10.27 -15.78 -3.50
CA GLY A 40 -10.86 -14.46 -3.21
C GLY A 40 -10.07 -13.21 -3.60
N ALA A 41 -9.00 -13.29 -4.38
CA ALA A 41 -8.28 -12.09 -4.85
C ALA A 41 -7.79 -12.17 -6.31
N SER A 42 -8.29 -13.13 -7.11
CA SER A 42 -7.90 -13.25 -8.51
C SER A 42 -8.21 -11.95 -9.25
N PRO A 43 -7.22 -11.36 -9.94
CA PRO A 43 -7.47 -10.21 -10.77
C PRO A 43 -8.36 -10.59 -11.94
N GLN A 44 -9.22 -9.66 -12.33
CA GLN A 44 -10.04 -9.74 -13.51
C GLN A 44 -9.51 -8.72 -14.52
N GLN A 45 -9.20 -9.17 -15.74
CA GLN A 45 -8.92 -8.26 -16.83
C GLN A 45 -10.22 -7.59 -17.28
N THR A 46 -10.20 -6.26 -17.35
CA THR A 46 -11.29 -5.43 -17.89
C THR A 46 -10.75 -4.55 -19.01
N ASP A 47 -11.65 -3.87 -19.75
CA ASP A 47 -11.28 -2.89 -20.77
C ASP A 47 -10.50 -1.70 -20.18
N ALA A 48 -10.75 -1.38 -18.91
CA ALA A 48 -10.06 -0.31 -18.18
C ALA A 48 -8.69 -0.75 -17.64
N GLY A 49 -8.42 -2.06 -17.57
CA GLY A 49 -7.22 -2.62 -16.97
C GLY A 49 -7.52 -3.76 -16.00
N LEU A 50 -6.52 -4.11 -15.21
CA LEU A 50 -6.61 -5.22 -14.27
C LEU A 50 -7.31 -4.77 -12.99
N VAL A 51 -8.31 -5.53 -12.52
CA VAL A 51 -9.11 -5.21 -11.33
C VAL A 51 -9.02 -6.33 -10.31
N LEU A 52 -8.66 -6.04 -9.07
CA LEU A 52 -8.64 -7.04 -8.00
C LEU A 52 -10.05 -7.33 -7.49
N ASN A 53 -10.41 -8.61 -7.38
CA ASN A 53 -11.68 -9.02 -6.80
C ASN A 53 -11.58 -9.29 -5.28
N THR A 54 -10.91 -8.39 -4.56
CA THR A 54 -10.75 -8.44 -3.10
C THR A 54 -11.04 -7.07 -2.49
N SER A 55 -11.58 -7.05 -1.27
CA SER A 55 -11.71 -5.84 -0.46
C SER A 55 -10.44 -5.53 0.35
N THR A 56 -9.46 -6.42 0.34
CA THR A 56 -8.26 -6.34 1.18
C THR A 56 -6.98 -6.56 0.37
N VAL A 57 -6.01 -5.67 0.53
CA VAL A 57 -4.65 -5.77 0.00
C VAL A 57 -3.66 -5.79 1.16
N VAL A 58 -2.73 -6.77 1.14
CA VAL A 58 -1.69 -6.91 2.17
C VAL A 58 -0.34 -7.05 1.48
N LEU A 59 0.48 -6.01 1.58
CA LEU A 59 1.83 -5.91 1.01
C LEU A 59 2.78 -5.43 2.13
N THR A 60 3.08 -6.32 3.08
CA THR A 60 3.90 -6.04 4.27
C THR A 60 5.34 -6.54 4.06
N ASP A 61 6.34 -5.77 4.51
CA ASP A 61 7.77 -6.13 4.37
C ASP A 61 8.23 -6.33 2.91
N GLU A 62 7.72 -5.49 2.02
CA GLU A 62 8.00 -5.56 0.58
C GLU A 62 8.87 -4.39 0.08
N ARG A 63 9.44 -3.60 1.00
CA ARG A 63 10.34 -2.46 0.71
C ARG A 63 9.72 -1.41 -0.21
N ILE A 64 8.42 -1.20 -0.07
CA ILE A 64 7.68 -0.21 -0.85
C ILE A 64 7.98 1.18 -0.30
N SER A 65 8.33 2.15 -1.14
CA SER A 65 8.57 3.54 -0.68
C SER A 65 7.78 4.61 -1.42
N HIS A 66 7.14 4.26 -2.53
CA HIS A 66 6.36 5.19 -3.36
C HIS A 66 5.21 4.47 -4.07
N VAL A 67 4.25 5.22 -4.61
CA VAL A 67 3.04 4.66 -5.25
C VAL A 67 3.35 3.95 -6.56
N GLY A 68 4.19 4.53 -7.41
CA GLY A 68 4.39 4.06 -8.78
C GLY A 68 3.33 4.64 -9.71
N ASP A 69 2.63 3.79 -10.48
CA ASP A 69 1.56 4.21 -11.40
C ASP A 69 0.22 4.39 -10.63
N PRO A 70 -0.21 5.65 -10.37
CA PRO A 70 -1.40 5.90 -9.56
C PRO A 70 -2.70 5.47 -10.26
N HIS A 71 -2.72 5.48 -11.60
CA HIS A 71 -3.89 5.10 -12.38
C HIS A 71 -4.07 3.57 -12.40
N ALA A 72 -2.98 2.83 -12.55
CA ALA A 72 -3.00 1.38 -12.42
C ALA A 72 -3.46 0.93 -11.02
N VAL A 73 -3.04 1.65 -9.97
CA VAL A 73 -3.51 1.41 -8.60
C VAL A 73 -5.00 1.69 -8.46
N GLU A 74 -5.50 2.80 -8.99
CA GLU A 74 -6.93 3.16 -8.94
C GLU A 74 -7.82 2.08 -9.58
N ILE A 75 -7.45 1.62 -10.79
CA ILE A 75 -8.19 0.55 -11.49
C ILE A 75 -8.12 -0.76 -10.70
N SER A 76 -6.91 -1.16 -10.30
CA SER A 76 -6.67 -2.43 -9.60
C SER A 76 -7.37 -2.49 -8.25
N CYS A 77 -7.35 -1.39 -7.51
CA CYS A 77 -7.86 -1.30 -6.14
C CYS A 77 -9.26 -0.69 -6.04
N SER A 78 -10.02 -0.66 -7.15
CA SER A 78 -11.37 -0.07 -7.22
C SER A 78 -12.42 -0.69 -6.29
N LYS A 79 -12.14 -1.83 -5.64
CA LYS A 79 -13.01 -2.47 -4.62
C LYS A 79 -12.35 -2.59 -3.25
N VAL A 80 -11.11 -2.10 -3.11
CA VAL A 80 -10.30 -2.31 -1.91
C VAL A 80 -10.74 -1.34 -0.83
N GLU A 81 -11.07 -1.89 0.33
CA GLU A 81 -11.48 -1.15 1.53
C GLU A 81 -10.41 -1.19 2.63
N LEU A 82 -9.53 -2.20 2.63
CA LEU A 82 -8.44 -2.35 3.58
C LEU A 82 -7.10 -2.50 2.87
N VAL A 83 -6.14 -1.66 3.23
CA VAL A 83 -4.76 -1.76 2.77
C VAL A 83 -3.82 -1.88 3.96
N ASN A 84 -3.06 -2.97 4.01
CA ASN A 84 -1.99 -3.16 4.97
C ASN A 84 -0.63 -3.13 4.28
N ILE A 85 0.11 -2.05 4.50
CA ILE A 85 1.45 -1.78 3.98
C ILE A 85 2.42 -1.51 5.13
N SER A 86 2.21 -2.18 6.26
CA SER A 86 3.12 -2.11 7.40
C SER A 86 4.53 -2.65 7.06
N SER A 87 5.53 -2.24 7.84
CA SER A 87 6.93 -2.64 7.67
C SER A 87 7.49 -2.37 6.26
N ASN A 88 7.13 -1.24 5.66
CA ASN A 88 7.68 -0.82 4.37
C ASN A 88 8.62 0.38 4.57
N ALA A 89 9.00 1.01 3.47
CA ALA A 89 9.94 2.12 3.43
C ALA A 89 9.28 3.47 3.11
N PHE A 90 7.97 3.64 3.40
CA PHE A 90 7.32 4.94 3.24
C PHE A 90 7.88 5.94 4.26
N SER A 91 8.44 7.03 3.74
CA SER A 91 8.99 8.12 4.56
C SER A 91 8.48 9.50 4.12
N ASN A 92 7.49 9.54 3.23
CA ASN A 92 6.98 10.76 2.62
C ASN A 92 5.45 10.80 2.66
N TRP A 93 4.89 11.81 3.34
CA TRP A 93 3.44 12.01 3.42
C TRP A 93 2.79 12.35 2.08
N HIS A 94 3.55 12.92 1.13
CA HIS A 94 3.05 13.16 -0.23
C HIS A 94 2.78 11.85 -0.97
N GLU A 95 3.64 10.83 -0.81
CA GLU A 95 3.40 9.50 -1.39
C GLU A 95 2.18 8.83 -0.76
N ILE A 96 1.97 9.01 0.55
CA ILE A 96 0.75 8.54 1.22
C ILE A 96 -0.47 9.28 0.68
N SER A 97 -0.41 10.60 0.51
CA SER A 97 -1.48 11.37 -0.12
C SER A 97 -1.83 10.84 -1.50
N LEU A 98 -0.83 10.63 -2.35
CA LEU A 98 -0.99 10.08 -3.70
C LEU A 98 -1.61 8.69 -3.66
N LEU A 99 -1.16 7.83 -2.74
CA LEU A 99 -1.68 6.47 -2.58
C LEU A 99 -3.18 6.51 -2.26
N PHE A 100 -3.57 7.35 -1.31
CA PHE A 100 -4.97 7.51 -0.92
C PHE A 100 -5.83 8.07 -2.04
N SER A 101 -5.33 9.04 -2.82
CA SER A 101 -6.03 9.55 -4.01
C SER A 101 -6.29 8.43 -5.04
N SER A 102 -5.44 7.41 -5.08
CA SER A 102 -5.61 6.21 -5.91
C SER A 102 -6.45 5.10 -5.26
N LEU A 103 -7.01 5.30 -4.07
CA LEU A 103 -7.76 4.28 -3.32
C LEU A 103 -9.16 4.79 -2.95
N PRO A 104 -10.09 4.88 -3.92
CA PRO A 104 -11.35 5.63 -3.75
C PRO A 104 -12.28 5.11 -2.66
N HIS A 105 -12.17 3.83 -2.29
CA HIS A 105 -13.06 3.17 -1.32
C HIS A 105 -12.35 2.73 -0.03
N VAL A 106 -11.11 3.15 0.20
CA VAL A 106 -10.35 2.69 1.36
C VAL A 106 -10.92 3.24 2.66
N LYS A 107 -11.12 2.35 3.62
CA LYS A 107 -11.62 2.62 4.97
C LYS A 107 -10.59 2.35 6.04
N THR A 108 -9.67 1.41 5.80
CA THR A 108 -8.64 1.04 6.77
C THR A 108 -7.28 1.02 6.11
N ILE A 109 -6.34 1.78 6.65
CA ILE A 109 -4.94 1.74 6.25
C ILE A 109 -4.03 1.47 7.44
N ASN A 110 -3.12 0.52 7.26
CA ASN A 110 -2.05 0.24 8.21
C ASN A 110 -0.69 0.63 7.62
N LEU A 111 -0.10 1.70 8.19
CA LEU A 111 1.23 2.21 7.86
C LEU A 111 2.25 1.93 8.98
N SER A 112 1.92 1.05 9.93
CA SER A 112 2.79 0.76 11.07
C SER A 112 4.20 0.36 10.61
N LEU A 113 5.22 0.69 11.41
CA LEU A 113 6.62 0.33 11.14
C LEU A 113 7.20 0.91 9.83
N ASN A 114 6.63 1.99 9.31
CA ASN A 114 7.24 2.77 8.23
C ASN A 114 8.08 3.93 8.81
N PRO A 115 9.24 4.28 8.19
CA PRO A 115 10.19 5.25 8.71
C PRO A 115 9.80 6.72 8.42
N PHE A 116 8.56 7.11 8.75
CA PHE A 116 8.14 8.50 8.61
C PHE A 116 9.01 9.43 9.46
N PRO A 117 9.52 10.53 8.91
CA PRO A 117 10.39 11.45 9.63
C PRO A 117 9.67 12.11 10.81
N SER A 118 10.42 12.32 11.90
CA SER A 118 9.94 13.02 13.11
C SER A 118 9.79 14.53 12.92
N GLN A 119 10.57 15.10 12.00
CA GLN A 119 10.54 16.53 11.69
C GLN A 119 9.31 16.90 10.85
N ILE A 120 8.87 18.15 11.00
CA ILE A 120 7.63 18.69 10.44
C ILE A 120 7.73 18.78 8.91
N TYR A 121 7.50 17.68 8.22
CA TYR A 121 7.02 17.70 6.85
C TYR A 121 5.53 17.95 6.94
N LYS A 122 5.06 19.11 6.50
CA LYS A 122 3.63 19.43 6.55
C LYS A 122 2.82 18.26 6.00
N PHE A 123 1.91 17.76 6.83
CA PHE A 123 0.88 16.86 6.36
C PHE A 123 0.07 17.59 5.28
N PRO A 124 -0.11 17.02 4.08
CA PRO A 124 -0.65 17.78 2.95
C PRO A 124 -2.05 18.35 3.24
N ASP A 125 -2.26 19.61 2.84
CA ASP A 125 -3.47 20.38 3.19
C ASP A 125 -4.70 19.99 2.34
N GLU A 126 -4.47 19.42 1.15
CA GLU A 126 -5.49 19.13 0.12
C GLU A 126 -6.03 17.70 0.19
N ILE A 127 -5.74 17.00 1.28
CA ILE A 127 -6.10 15.60 1.43
C ILE A 127 -7.60 15.46 1.74
N GLN A 128 -8.31 14.74 0.88
CA GLN A 128 -9.66 14.25 1.17
C GLN A 128 -9.61 12.73 1.36
N TRP A 129 -9.82 12.30 2.61
CA TRP A 129 -9.92 10.88 2.97
C TRP A 129 -11.34 10.54 3.43
N PRO A 130 -12.38 10.80 2.63
CA PRO A 130 -13.77 10.85 3.10
C PRO A 130 -14.29 9.52 3.67
N ASN A 131 -13.67 8.40 3.28
CA ASN A 131 -14.08 7.05 3.68
C ASN A 131 -13.18 6.45 4.77
N LEU A 132 -12.11 7.14 5.19
CA LEU A 132 -11.14 6.60 6.12
C LEU A 132 -11.74 6.51 7.53
N ASN A 133 -11.79 5.30 8.07
CA ASN A 133 -12.29 5.03 9.42
C ASN A 133 -11.16 4.62 10.36
N THR A 134 -10.05 4.09 9.84
CA THR A 134 -8.97 3.55 10.66
C THR A 134 -7.62 3.78 9.99
N LEU A 135 -6.73 4.46 10.73
CA LEU A 135 -5.34 4.70 10.34
C LEU A 135 -4.42 4.19 11.45
N SER A 136 -3.59 3.18 11.15
CA SER A 136 -2.60 2.66 12.09
C SER A 136 -1.21 3.21 11.79
N LEU A 137 -0.60 3.88 12.77
CA LEU A 137 0.73 4.52 12.69
C LEU A 137 1.70 3.96 13.75
N ASN A 138 1.45 2.75 14.24
CA ASN A 138 2.21 2.18 15.34
C ASN A 138 3.67 1.93 14.95
N GLY A 139 4.60 2.22 15.86
CA GLY A 139 6.04 2.01 15.61
C GLY A 139 6.60 2.82 14.43
N THR A 140 5.97 3.95 14.09
CA THR A 140 6.54 4.95 13.18
C THR A 140 7.36 5.97 13.99
N ASN A 141 8.17 6.81 13.32
CA ASN A 141 8.95 7.85 14.00
C ASN A 141 8.24 9.22 14.02
N ILE A 142 6.90 9.26 13.88
CA ILE A 142 6.14 10.52 13.86
C ILE A 142 6.21 11.22 15.21
N SER A 143 6.30 12.55 15.19
CA SER A 143 6.22 13.39 16.39
C SER A 143 4.77 13.56 16.87
N LEU A 144 4.58 14.02 18.10
CA LEU A 144 3.25 14.33 18.62
C LEU A 144 2.60 15.48 17.84
N GLU A 145 3.39 16.46 17.41
CA GLU A 145 2.95 17.58 16.58
C GLU A 145 2.42 17.08 15.23
N MET A 146 3.11 16.12 14.61
CA MET A 146 2.64 15.47 13.39
C MET A 146 1.35 14.70 13.60
N LEU A 147 1.25 13.94 14.70
CA LEU A 147 0.04 13.19 15.03
C LEU A 147 -1.18 14.10 15.18
N VAL A 148 -1.00 15.29 15.79
CA VAL A 148 -2.05 16.31 15.88
C VAL A 148 -2.47 16.81 14.50
N GLU A 149 -1.54 17.03 13.57
CA GLU A 149 -1.86 17.42 12.19
C GLU A 149 -2.63 16.33 11.44
N VAL A 150 -2.23 15.07 11.59
CA VAL A 150 -2.95 13.92 11.01
C VAL A 150 -4.39 13.92 11.53
N ILE A 151 -4.60 13.95 12.85
CA ILE A 151 -5.94 13.91 13.46
C ILE A 151 -6.85 15.05 12.98
N LYS A 152 -6.30 16.25 12.77
CA LYS A 152 -7.09 17.39 12.28
C LYS A 152 -7.54 17.26 10.83
N LYS A 153 -6.81 16.48 10.02
CA LYS A 153 -6.97 16.38 8.57
C LYS A 153 -7.54 15.03 8.11
N THR A 154 -7.69 14.08 9.04
CA THR A 154 -8.45 12.84 8.83
C THR A 154 -9.85 12.98 9.43
N PRO A 155 -10.89 12.36 8.83
CA PRO A 155 -12.22 12.33 9.43
C PRO A 155 -12.31 11.53 10.74
#